data_AF-A0A3G8XJ13-F1
#
_entry.id   AF-A0A3G8XJ13-F1
#
_cell.length_a   1.000
_cell.length_b   1.000
_cell.length_c   1.000
_cell.angle_alpha   90.00
_cell.angle_beta   90.00
_cell.angle_gamma   90.00
#
_symmetry.space_group_name_H-M   'P 1'
#
loop_
_entity.id
_entity.type
_entity.pdbx_description
1 polymer ?
#
loop_
_entity_poly.entity_id
_entity_poly.type
_entity_poly.pdbx_seq_one_letter_code
_entity_poly.pdbx_strand_id
1 'polypeptide(L)'
;MTEEIYNEKEKLIQNRLKKISNRKYQVIWAIFVTLVSPFIIPFVRLRRMEKTFGEMFGYWNAVMIFLVALIFLMSIVLYQVIDKMKRDKFDAESELMFLKKEFSSNK
;
A
#
# COMPACT_ATOMS: atom_id res chain seq x y z
N MET A 1 -7.39 -29.06 -21.72
CA MET A 1 -7.00 -28.67 -20.34
C MET A 1 -7.80 -29.53 -19.37
N THR A 2 -7.17 -30.24 -18.43
CA THR A 2 -7.87 -31.09 -17.45
C THR A 2 -8.53 -30.26 -16.35
N GLU A 3 -9.66 -30.69 -15.79
CA GLU A 3 -10.41 -29.96 -14.74
C GLU A 3 -9.56 -29.65 -13.49
N GLU A 4 -8.66 -30.55 -13.08
CA GLU A 4 -7.75 -30.32 -11.94
C GLU A 4 -6.80 -29.14 -12.19
N ILE A 5 -6.21 -29.06 -13.38
CA ILE A 5 -5.27 -27.98 -13.75
C ILE A 5 -5.99 -26.62 -13.79
N TYR A 6 -7.26 -26.62 -14.20
CA TYR A 6 -8.09 -25.42 -14.19
C TYR A 6 -8.37 -24.94 -12.77
N ASN A 7 -8.82 -25.85 -11.89
CA ASN A 7 -9.12 -25.52 -10.50
C ASN A 7 -7.89 -25.02 -9.72
N GLU A 8 -6.71 -25.60 -9.95
CA GLU A 8 -5.47 -25.12 -9.32
C GLU A 8 -5.11 -23.71 -9.78
N LYS A 9 -5.12 -23.45 -11.09
CA LYS A 9 -4.82 -22.13 -11.65
C LYS A 9 -5.83 -21.08 -11.19
N GLU A 10 -7.12 -21.40 -11.19
CA GLU A 10 -8.17 -20.51 -10.70
C GLU A 10 -7.94 -20.15 -9.23
N LYS A 11 -7.66 -21.15 -8.37
CA LYS A 11 -7.40 -20.94 -6.95
C LYS A 11 -6.17 -20.06 -6.71
N LEU A 12 -5.12 -20.20 -7.51
CA LEU A 12 -3.92 -19.35 -7.44
C LEU A 12 -4.23 -17.89 -7.79
N ILE A 13 -5.00 -17.65 -8.87
CA ILE A 13 -5.40 -16.31 -9.28
C ILE A 13 -6.32 -15.66 -8.24
N GLN A 14 -7.30 -16.42 -7.71
CA GLN A 14 -8.16 -15.95 -6.62
C GLN A 14 -7.37 -15.59 -5.35
N ASN A 15 -6.36 -16.40 -4.99
CA ASN A 15 -5.47 -16.09 -3.87
C ASN A 15 -4.65 -14.81 -4.11
N ARG A 16 -4.21 -14.54 -5.35
CA ARG A 16 -3.56 -13.27 -5.71
C ARG A 16 -4.53 -12.10 -5.55
N LEU A 17 -5.77 -12.20 -6.03
CA LEU A 17 -6.81 -11.19 -5.85
C LEU A 17 -7.09 -10.90 -4.37
N LYS A 18 -7.15 -11.94 -3.53
CA LYS A 18 -7.30 -11.80 -2.07
C LYS A 18 -6.12 -11.06 -1.44
N LYS A 19 -4.89 -11.38 -1.85
CA LYS A 19 -3.68 -10.65 -1.40
C LYS A 19 -3.71 -9.18 -1.82
N ILE A 20 -4.16 -8.87 -3.04
CA ILE A 20 -4.31 -7.47 -3.51
C ILE A 20 -5.37 -6.74 -2.68
N SER A 21 -6.49 -7.38 -2.34
CA SER A 21 -7.49 -6.80 -1.44
C SER A 21 -6.91 -6.50 -0.06
N ASN A 22 -6.09 -7.40 0.50
CA ASN A 22 -5.43 -7.19 1.79
C ASN A 22 -4.43 -6.03 1.78
N ARG A 23 -3.85 -5.65 0.63
CA ARG A 23 -3.00 -4.46 0.52
C ARG A 23 -3.74 -3.16 0.83
N LYS A 24 -5.08 -3.13 0.75
CA LYS A 24 -5.88 -1.97 1.22
C LYS A 24 -5.61 -1.65 2.70
N TYR A 25 -5.39 -2.66 3.54
CA TYR A 25 -5.05 -2.45 4.94
C TYR A 25 -3.66 -1.84 5.11
N GLN A 26 -2.70 -2.15 4.23
CA GLN A 26 -1.39 -1.51 4.24
C GLN A 26 -1.50 -0.02 3.91
N VAL A 27 -2.37 0.34 2.97
CA VAL A 27 -2.67 1.75 2.63
C VAL A 27 -3.30 2.47 3.81
N ILE A 28 -4.31 1.89 4.45
CA ILE A 28 -4.96 2.47 5.65
C ILE A 28 -3.95 2.63 6.79
N TRP A 29 -3.12 1.62 7.02
CA TRP A 29 -2.09 1.67 8.05
C TRP A 29 -1.03 2.73 7.77
N ALA A 30 -0.61 2.88 6.51
CA ALA A 30 0.30 3.95 6.11
C ALA A 30 -0.32 5.33 6.38
N ILE A 31 -1.60 5.56 6.02
CA ILE A 31 -2.31 6.82 6.33
C ILE A 31 -2.31 7.08 7.83
N PHE A 32 -2.62 6.06 8.62
CA PHE A 32 -2.63 6.18 10.08
C PHE A 32 -1.25 6.57 10.64
N VAL A 33 -0.19 5.90 10.21
CA VAL A 33 1.18 6.21 10.63
C VAL A 33 1.58 7.63 10.22
N THR A 34 1.24 8.06 8.99
CA THR A 34 1.51 9.41 8.51
C THR A 34 0.82 10.47 9.36
N LEU A 35 -0.41 10.24 9.84
CA LEU A 35 -1.11 11.20 10.71
C LEU A 35 -0.52 11.28 12.12
N VAL A 36 -0.05 10.16 12.66
CA VAL A 36 0.51 10.10 14.02
C VAL A 36 1.99 10.54 14.06
N SER A 37 2.74 10.28 12.99
CA SER A 37 4.18 10.52 12.93
C SER A 37 4.66 11.97 13.19
N PRO A 38 3.97 13.05 12.79
CA PRO A 38 4.36 14.43 13.10
C PRO A 38 4.35 14.73 14.60
N PHE A 39 3.59 13.97 15.39
CA PHE A 39 3.48 14.17 16.84
C PHE A 39 4.54 13.40 17.63
N ILE A 40 5.21 12.43 16.99
CA ILE A 40 6.20 11.56 17.63
C ILE A 40 7.60 11.84 17.08
N ILE A 41 7.78 11.77 15.76
CA ILE A 41 9.10 11.84 15.10
C ILE A 41 9.90 13.10 15.47
N PRO A 42 9.33 14.32 15.49
CA PRO A 42 10.11 15.53 15.78
C PRO A 42 10.65 15.60 17.22
N PHE A 43 10.11 14.76 18.11
CA PHE A 43 10.44 14.71 19.54
C PHE A 43 11.24 13.45 19.92
N VAL A 44 11.45 12.53 18.97
CA VAL A 44 12.34 11.39 19.18
C VAL A 44 13.79 11.87 19.09
N ARG A 45 14.59 11.54 20.10
CA ARG A 45 16.00 11.88 20.15
C ARG A 45 16.78 11.04 19.15
N LEU A 46 17.19 11.65 18.04
CA LEU A 46 18.07 11.02 17.06
C LEU A 46 19.46 10.88 17.67
N ARG A 47 20.08 9.70 17.55
CA ARG A 47 21.39 9.37 18.15
C ARG A 47 22.54 10.31 17.78
N ARG A 48 22.37 11.13 16.73
CA ARG A 48 23.35 12.09 16.20
C ARG A 48 22.99 13.56 16.48
N MET A 49 21.89 13.85 17.17
CA MET A 49 21.49 15.21 17.52
C MET A 49 21.46 15.38 19.03
N GLU A 50 22.08 16.46 19.51
CA GLU A 50 22.17 16.80 20.93
C GLU A 50 20.81 17.25 21.50
N LYS A 51 20.02 17.92 20.66
CA LYS A 51 18.66 18.43 20.91
C LYS A 51 17.66 17.85 19.90
N THR A 52 16.40 17.70 20.30
CA THR A 52 15.33 17.26 19.39
C THR A 52 14.88 18.38 18.45
N PHE A 53 14.24 18.04 17.33
CA PHE A 53 13.72 19.05 16.39
C PHE A 53 12.66 19.94 17.06
N GLY A 54 11.86 19.34 17.95
CA GLY A 54 10.90 20.03 18.81
C GLY A 54 11.52 21.00 19.83
N GLU A 55 12.69 20.67 20.37
CA GLU A 55 13.44 21.57 21.27
C GLU A 55 14.08 22.76 20.54
N MET A 56 14.43 22.59 19.25
CA MET A 56 15.06 23.65 18.45
C MET A 56 14.05 24.65 17.89
N PHE A 57 12.88 24.19 17.42
CA PHE A 57 11.90 25.03 16.72
C PHE A 57 10.62 25.31 17.52
N GLY A 58 10.44 24.64 18.66
CA GLY A 58 9.19 24.64 19.43
C GLY A 58 8.19 23.59 18.92
N TYR A 59 7.35 23.09 19.83
CA TYR A 59 6.43 21.97 19.58
C TYR A 59 5.56 22.17 18.34
N TRP A 60 4.83 23.29 18.29
CA TRP A 60 3.87 23.57 17.22
C TRP A 60 4.51 23.73 15.84
N ASN A 61 5.65 24.43 15.77
CA ASN A 61 6.35 24.62 14.50
C ASN A 61 6.92 23.32 13.96
N ALA A 62 7.49 22.48 14.84
CA ALA A 62 8.03 21.18 14.46
C ALA A 62 6.94 20.24 13.92
N VAL A 63 5.77 20.21 14.57
CA VAL A 63 4.60 19.45 14.10
C VAL A 63 4.14 19.95 12.74
N MET A 64 3.98 21.27 12.55
CA MET A 64 3.50 21.85 11.30
C MET A 64 4.43 21.57 10.12
N ILE A 65 5.75 21.73 10.29
CA ILE A 65 6.74 21.46 9.24
C ILE A 65 6.71 19.99 8.83
N PHE A 66 6.67 19.07 9.80
CA PHE A 66 6.58 17.64 9.53
C PHE A 66 5.27 17.27 8.85
N LEU A 67 4.14 17.83 9.30
CA LEU A 67 2.82 17.59 8.72
C LEU A 67 2.79 18.00 7.24
N VAL A 68 3.29 19.20 6.92
CA VAL A 68 3.34 19.69 5.53
C VAL A 68 4.22 18.79 4.67
N ALA A 69 5.43 18.45 5.12
CA ALA A 69 6.32 17.55 4.40
C ALA A 69 5.69 16.17 4.15
N LEU A 70 5.04 15.62 5.19
CA LEU A 70 4.40 14.30 5.13
C LEU A 70 3.20 14.27 4.19
N ILE A 71 2.41 15.34 4.09
CA ILE A 71 1.27 15.40 3.15
C ILE A 71 1.76 15.21 1.71
N PHE A 72 2.78 15.99 1.28
CA PHE A 72 3.31 15.87 -0.08
C PHE A 72 3.92 14.49 -0.35
N LEU A 73 4.72 13.99 0.59
CA LEU A 73 5.37 12.69 0.45
C LEU A 73 4.35 11.55 0.39
N MET A 74 3.32 11.64 1.24
CA MET A 74 2.27 10.65 1.32
C MET A 74 1.36 10.65 0.09
N SER A 75 1.01 11.81 -0.48
CA SER A 75 0.21 11.88 -1.70
C SER A 75 0.88 11.12 -2.86
N ILE A 76 2.20 11.25 -3.02
CA ILE A 76 2.96 10.56 -4.06
C ILE A 76 2.98 9.04 -3.81
N VAL A 77 3.29 8.63 -2.58
CA VAL A 77 3.35 7.20 -2.21
C VAL A 77 1.99 6.53 -2.35
N LEU A 78 0.92 7.17 -1.86
CA LEU A 78 -0.45 6.67 -1.98
C LEU A 78 -0.86 6.51 -3.43
N TYR A 79 -0.56 7.51 -4.27
CA TYR A 79 -0.86 7.44 -5.69
C TYR A 79 -0.21 6.22 -6.34
N GLN A 80 1.10 6.02 -6.13
CA GLN A 80 1.84 4.89 -6.68
C GLN A 80 1.30 3.53 -6.20
N VAL A 81 0.96 3.42 -4.91
CA VAL A 81 0.43 2.18 -4.34
C VAL A 81 -0.96 1.87 -4.88
N ILE A 82 -1.85 2.85 -4.93
CA ILE A 82 -3.23 2.69 -5.45
C ILE A 82 -3.20 2.34 -6.93
N ASP A 83 -2.39 3.04 -7.72
CA ASP A 83 -2.24 2.79 -9.15
C ASP A 83 -1.69 1.39 -9.44
N LYS A 84 -0.69 0.96 -8.67
CA LYS A 84 -0.17 -0.41 -8.74
C LYS A 84 -1.22 -1.46 -8.34
N MET A 85 -1.98 -1.23 -7.27
CA MET A 85 -3.06 -2.14 -6.86
C MET A 85 -4.14 -2.26 -7.94
N LYS A 86 -4.48 -1.17 -8.62
CA LYS A 86 -5.46 -1.15 -9.70
C LYS A 86 -4.99 -1.98 -10.89
N ARG A 87 -3.73 -1.81 -11.32
CA ARG A 87 -3.11 -2.61 -12.38
C ARG A 87 -3.06 -4.09 -12.01
N ASP A 88 -2.47 -4.42 -10.86
CA ASP A 88 -2.35 -5.80 -10.39
C ASP A 88 -3.73 -6.50 -10.33
N LYS A 89 -4.78 -5.77 -9.93
CA LYS A 89 -6.15 -6.28 -9.90
C LYS A 89 -6.68 -6.54 -11.31
N PHE A 90 -6.51 -5.58 -12.21
CA PHE A 90 -6.97 -5.70 -13.59
C PHE A 90 -6.30 -6.86 -14.32
N ASP A 91 -4.97 -7.01 -14.16
CA ASP A 91 -4.21 -8.09 -14.76
C ASP A 91 -4.69 -9.46 -14.25
N ALA A 92 -4.93 -9.59 -12.93
CA ALA A 92 -5.44 -10.82 -12.34
C ALA A 92 -6.89 -11.15 -12.76
N GLU A 93 -7.77 -10.15 -12.90
CA GLU A 93 -9.12 -10.34 -13.44
C GLU A 93 -9.08 -10.75 -14.91
N SER A 94 -8.19 -10.16 -15.70
CA SER A 94 -7.98 -10.52 -17.10
C SER A 94 -7.47 -11.95 -17.24
N GLU A 95 -6.47 -12.36 -16.45
CA GLU A 95 -5.92 -13.72 -16.42
C GLU A 95 -7.02 -14.75 -16.10
N LEU A 96 -7.90 -14.44 -15.14
CA LEU A 96 -9.04 -15.31 -14.78
C LEU A 96 -10.05 -15.42 -15.93
N MET A 97 -10.33 -14.31 -16.63
CA MET A 97 -11.23 -14.30 -17.78
C MET A 97 -10.67 -15.14 -18.94
N PHE A 98 -9.38 -15.01 -19.23
CA PHE A 98 -8.70 -15.82 -20.25
C PHE A 98 -8.71 -17.30 -19.89
N LEU A 99 -8.40 -17.65 -18.64
CA LEU A 99 -8.43 -19.03 -18.15
C LEU A 99 -9.83 -19.66 -18.31
N LYS A 100 -10.88 -18.91 -17.96
CA LYS A 100 -12.27 -19.36 -18.11
C LYS A 100 -12.67 -19.56 -19.57
N LYS A 101 -12.21 -18.69 -20.46
CA LYS A 101 -12.45 -18.80 -21.91
C LYS A 101 -11.70 -19.98 -22.53
N GLU A 102 -10.44 -20.20 -22.13
CA GLU A 102 -9.62 -21.32 -22.59
C GLU A 102 -10.24 -22.66 -22.16
N PHE A 103 -10.69 -22.78 -20.92
CA PHE A 103 -11.37 -23.97 -20.44
C PHE A 103 -12.72 -24.20 -21.13
N SER A 104 -13.53 -23.16 -21.31
CA SER A 104 -14.82 -23.26 -22.01
C SER A 104 -14.69 -23.57 -23.50
N SER A 105 -13.57 -23.21 -24.14
CA SER A 105 -13.31 -23.49 -25.55
C SER A 105 -12.70 -24.87 -25.79
N ASN A 106 -12.16 -25.52 -24.75
CA ASN A 106 -11.55 -26.85 -24.79
C ASN A 106 -12.50 -27.96 -24.28
N LYS A 107 -13.75 -27.59 -23.96
CA LYS A 107 -14.81 -28.49 -23.47
C LYS A 107 -15.84 -28.68 -24.56
#